data_AF-A0A418PT28-F1
#
_entry.id   AF-A0A418PT28-F1
#
_cell.length_a   1.000
_cell.length_b   1.000
_cell.length_c   1.000
_cell.angle_alpha   90.00
_cell.angle_beta   90.00
_cell.angle_gamma   90.00
#
_symmetry.space_group_name_H-M   'P 1'
#
loop_
_entity.id
_entity.type
_entity.pdbx_description
1 polymer ?
#
loop_
_entity_poly.entity_id
_entity_poly.type
_entity_poly.pdbx_seq_one_letter_code
_entity_poly.pdbx_strand_id
1 'polypeptide(L)'
;MSLPKNIHIRFLLATVALVLLVFILQLVFPVIIHSKIWEIVGFMAILSFLISLLNSFLLKTLPDNFFQIMVLAMILRFIASLVFIGLEVWPGMENIILFIADFFIVFLFYLVFDIYAFLSNLRPISK
;
A
#
# COMPACT_ATOMS: atom_id res chain seq x y z
N MET A 1 21.48 12.19 -6.85
CA MET A 1 20.15 12.37 -7.48
C MET A 1 19.18 12.85 -6.41
N SER A 2 18.80 14.12 -6.38
CA SER A 2 17.91 14.64 -5.33
C SER A 2 16.50 14.11 -5.56
N LEU A 3 16.04 13.21 -4.68
CA LEU A 3 14.68 12.69 -4.75
C LEU A 3 13.68 13.86 -4.65
N PRO A 4 12.66 13.92 -5.52
CA PRO A 4 11.67 14.99 -5.49
C PRO A 4 11.02 15.07 -4.09
N LYS A 5 10.85 16.29 -3.59
CA LYS A 5 10.34 16.58 -2.25
C LYS A 5 8.82 16.31 -2.12
N ASN A 6 8.15 16.01 -3.22
CA ASN A 6 6.70 15.87 -3.30
C ASN A 6 6.25 14.44 -2.95
N ILE A 7 5.39 14.29 -1.94
CA ILE A 7 4.98 13.00 -1.37
C ILE A 7 4.34 12.07 -2.41
N HIS A 8 3.53 12.63 -3.30
CA HIS A 8 2.85 11.89 -4.36
C HIS A 8 3.82 11.33 -5.42
N ILE A 9 4.92 12.04 -5.70
CA ILE A 9 5.93 11.57 -6.66
C ILE A 9 6.74 10.42 -6.04
N ARG A 10 7.02 10.48 -4.74
CA ARG A 10 7.68 9.37 -4.02
C ARG A 10 6.79 8.14 -3.98
N PHE A 11 5.48 8.32 -3.75
CA PHE A 11 4.51 7.24 -3.81
C PHE A 11 4.47 6.61 -5.20
N LEU A 12 4.37 7.43 -6.25
CA LEU A 12 4.36 6.94 -7.63
C LEU A 12 5.67 6.20 -7.97
N LEU A 13 6.82 6.73 -7.58
CA LEU A 13 8.12 6.06 -7.77
C LEU A 13 8.18 4.72 -7.03
N ALA A 14 7.68 4.66 -5.79
CA ALA A 14 7.65 3.42 -5.02
C ALA A 14 6.72 2.39 -5.66
N THR A 15 5.53 2.79 -6.10
CA THR A 15 4.60 1.92 -6.84
C THR A 15 5.22 1.44 -8.16
N VAL A 16 5.87 2.31 -8.92
CA VAL A 16 6.55 1.92 -10.17
C VAL A 16 7.71 0.95 -9.90
N ALA A 17 8.52 1.20 -8.87
CA ALA A 17 9.59 0.29 -8.47
C ALA A 17 9.05 -1.09 -8.06
N LEU A 18 7.93 -1.13 -7.33
CA LEU A 18 7.27 -2.36 -6.95
C LEU A 18 6.71 -3.10 -8.17
N VAL A 19 6.06 -2.40 -9.10
CA VAL A 19 5.56 -2.97 -10.35
C VAL A 19 6.68 -3.58 -11.17
N LEU A 20 7.81 -2.88 -11.33
CA LEU A 20 8.99 -3.39 -12.03
C LEU A 20 9.56 -4.63 -11.33
N LEU A 21 9.64 -4.63 -10.01
CA LEU A 21 10.13 -5.76 -9.23
C LEU A 21 9.22 -6.99 -9.39
N VAL A 22 7.90 -6.81 -9.29
CA VAL A 22 6.92 -7.87 -9.52
C VAL A 22 7.02 -8.40 -10.95
N PHE A 23 7.13 -7.52 -11.95
CA PHE A 23 7.25 -7.90 -13.36
C PHE A 23 8.52 -8.72 -13.62
N ILE A 24 9.67 -8.30 -13.09
CA ILE A 24 10.94 -9.05 -13.22
C ILE A 24 10.81 -10.42 -12.54
N LEU A 25 10.26 -10.48 -11.33
CA LEU A 25 10.07 -11.75 -10.63
C LEU A 25 9.12 -12.69 -11.37
N GLN A 26 8.09 -12.16 -12.05
CA GLN A 26 7.18 -12.96 -12.86
C GLN A 26 7.87 -13.60 -14.06
N LEU A 27 8.83 -12.90 -14.68
CA LEU A 27 9.63 -13.42 -15.79
C LEU A 27 10.63 -14.49 -15.36
N VAL A 28 11.24 -14.34 -14.18
CA VAL A 28 12.27 -15.25 -13.69
C VAL A 28 11.67 -16.47 -12.97
N PHE A 29 10.56 -16.29 -12.26
CA PHE A 29 9.94 -17.32 -11.43
C PHE A 29 8.40 -17.35 -11.57
N PRO A 30 7.87 -17.78 -12.73
CA PRO A 30 6.43 -17.74 -13.02
C PRO A 30 5.58 -18.65 -12.12
N VAL A 31 6.18 -19.67 -11.48
CA VAL A 31 5.48 -20.60 -10.58
C VAL A 31 5.27 -19.99 -9.18
N ILE A 32 6.05 -18.99 -8.81
CA ILE A 32 6.05 -18.40 -7.45
C ILE A 32 5.03 -17.25 -7.35
N ILE A 33 4.59 -16.69 -8.48
CA ILE A 33 3.66 -15.56 -8.50
C ILE A 33 2.28 -16.02 -8.92
N HIS A 34 1.28 -15.64 -8.13
CA HIS A 34 -0.11 -15.92 -8.41
C HIS A 34 -0.60 -15.12 -9.63
N SER A 35 -1.47 -15.74 -10.44
CA SER A 35 -2.05 -15.13 -11.66
C SER A 35 -2.74 -13.78 -11.38
N LYS A 36 -3.28 -13.63 -10.16
CA LYS A 36 -4.00 -12.44 -9.68
C LYS A 36 -3.12 -11.33 -9.08
N ILE A 37 -1.79 -11.41 -9.19
CA ILE A 37 -0.88 -10.42 -8.61
C ILE A 37 -1.18 -8.97 -9.06
N TRP A 38 -1.62 -8.79 -10.31
CA TRP A 38 -1.94 -7.47 -10.85
C TRP A 38 -3.18 -6.85 -10.20
N GLU A 39 -4.15 -7.69 -9.80
CA GLU A 39 -5.33 -7.25 -9.06
C GLU A 39 -4.95 -6.85 -7.63
N ILE A 40 -4.05 -7.59 -6.98
CA ILE A 40 -3.47 -7.23 -5.67
C ILE A 40 -2.76 -5.88 -5.74
N VAL A 41 -1.85 -5.70 -6.69
CA VAL A 41 -1.08 -4.46 -6.84
C VAL A 41 -2.00 -3.29 -7.17
N GLY A 42 -2.98 -3.49 -8.06
CA GLY A 42 -3.98 -2.49 -8.41
C GLY A 42 -4.83 -2.07 -7.20
N PHE A 43 -5.34 -3.05 -6.45
CA PHE A 43 -6.09 -2.81 -5.21
C PHE A 43 -5.26 -1.99 -4.21
N MET A 44 -4.02 -2.39 -3.94
CA MET A 44 -3.16 -1.72 -2.96
C MET A 44 -2.77 -0.30 -3.40
N ALA A 45 -2.56 -0.08 -4.69
CA ALA A 45 -2.31 1.24 -5.25
C ALA A 45 -3.53 2.16 -5.08
N ILE A 46 -4.72 1.70 -5.47
CA ILE A 46 -5.97 2.46 -5.37
C ILE A 46 -6.28 2.77 -3.91
N LEU A 47 -6.24 1.77 -3.03
CA LEU A 47 -6.53 1.92 -1.62
C LEU A 47 -5.58 2.92 -0.95
N SER A 48 -4.28 2.82 -1.24
CA SER A 48 -3.29 3.75 -0.66
C SER A 48 -3.45 5.17 -1.20
N PHE A 49 -3.82 5.33 -2.47
CA PHE A 49 -4.15 6.64 -3.03
C PHE A 49 -5.40 7.25 -2.36
N LEU A 50 -6.47 6.48 -2.19
CA LEU A 50 -7.70 6.93 -1.52
C LEU A 50 -7.44 7.32 -0.07
N ILE A 51 -6.67 6.52 0.66
CA ILE A 51 -6.24 6.85 2.03
C ILE A 51 -5.41 8.12 2.07
N SER A 52 -4.48 8.31 1.13
CA SER A 52 -3.68 9.53 1.04
C SER A 52 -4.55 10.77 0.79
N LEU A 53 -5.58 10.65 -0.07
CA LEU A 53 -6.52 11.73 -0.36
C LEU A 53 -7.36 12.06 0.88
N LEU A 54 -7.90 11.03 1.54
CA LEU A 54 -8.68 11.14 2.78
C LEU A 54 -7.85 11.83 3.87
N ASN A 55 -6.62 11.37 4.11
CA ASN A 55 -5.71 11.97 5.09
C ASN A 55 -5.42 13.44 4.77
N SER A 56 -5.18 13.77 3.50
CA SER A 56 -4.93 15.15 3.09
C SER A 56 -6.13 16.06 3.31
N PHE A 57 -7.36 15.53 3.18
CA PHE A 57 -8.59 16.26 3.47
C PHE A 57 -8.81 16.42 4.98
N LEU A 58 -8.70 15.33 5.75
CA LEU A 58 -8.94 15.35 7.20
C LEU A 58 -7.92 16.22 7.94
N LEU A 59 -6.64 16.17 7.54
CA LEU A 59 -5.60 16.99 8.17
C LEU A 59 -5.75 18.49 7.89
N LYS A 60 -6.37 18.88 6.77
CA LYS A 60 -6.68 20.28 6.49
C LYS A 60 -7.81 20.80 7.39
N THR A 61 -8.77 19.95 7.72
CA THR A 61 -9.94 20.31 8.52
C THR A 61 -9.66 20.18 10.03
N LEU A 62 -8.89 19.17 10.44
CA LEU A 62 -8.61 18.81 11.83
C LEU A 62 -7.11 18.54 12.02
N PRO A 63 -6.26 19.59 11.95
CA PRO A 63 -4.80 19.44 12.01
C PRO A 63 -4.31 18.85 13.35
N ASP A 64 -5.00 19.15 14.46
CA ASP A 64 -4.63 18.69 15.80
C ASP A 64 -4.85 17.18 16.00
N ASN A 65 -5.67 16.56 15.14
CA ASN A 65 -6.05 15.14 15.26
C ASN A 65 -5.14 14.23 14.41
N PHE A 66 -3.92 14.67 14.08
CA PHE A 66 -2.99 13.94 13.21
C PHE A 66 -2.84 12.45 13.57
N PHE A 67 -2.60 12.14 14.84
CA PHE A 67 -2.44 10.76 15.30
C PHE A 67 -3.70 9.91 15.04
N GLN A 68 -4.89 10.45 15.37
CA GLN A 68 -6.17 9.75 15.19
C GLN A 68 -6.46 9.49 13.71
N ILE A 69 -6.16 10.46 12.84
CA ILE A 69 -6.33 10.34 11.39
C ILE A 69 -5.42 9.24 10.83
N MET A 70 -4.17 9.15 11.30
CA MET A 70 -3.22 8.12 10.88
C MET A 70 -3.63 6.71 11.36
N VAL A 71 -4.15 6.59 12.59
CA VAL A 71 -4.69 5.32 13.09
C VAL A 71 -5.95 4.92 12.31
N LEU A 72 -6.85 5.85 12.02
CA LEU A 72 -8.04 5.61 11.20
C LEU A 72 -7.65 5.09 9.80
N ALA A 73 -6.65 5.70 9.16
CA ALA A 73 -6.12 5.23 7.88
C ALA A 73 -5.61 3.78 7.95
N MET A 74 -4.91 3.41 9.03
CA MET A 74 -4.42 2.05 9.23
C MET A 74 -5.58 1.05 9.41
N ILE A 75 -6.60 1.41 10.18
CA ILE A 75 -7.80 0.58 10.38
C ILE A 75 -8.57 0.39 9.07
N LEU A 76 -8.81 1.48 8.34
CA LEU A 76 -9.48 1.44 7.03
C LEU A 76 -8.74 0.53 6.06
N ARG A 77 -7.40 0.62 6.02
CA ARG A 77 -6.59 -0.27 5.19
C ARG A 77 -6.77 -1.73 5.58
N PHE A 78 -6.70 -2.03 6.87
CA PHE A 78 -6.81 -3.40 7.37
C PHE A 78 -8.16 -4.01 7.01
N ILE A 79 -9.25 -3.29 7.26
CA ILE A 79 -10.62 -3.74 6.94
C ILE A 79 -10.77 -3.93 5.42
N ALA A 80 -10.35 -2.95 4.61
CA ALA A 80 -10.42 -3.06 3.16
C ALA A 80 -9.64 -4.27 2.63
N SER A 81 -8.45 -4.54 3.20
CA SER A 81 -7.61 -5.69 2.84
C SER A 81 -8.29 -7.01 3.14
N LEU A 82 -8.90 -7.15 4.33
CA LEU A 82 -9.66 -8.34 4.69
C LEU A 82 -10.87 -8.57 3.77
N VAL A 83 -11.60 -7.50 3.44
CA VAL A 83 -12.74 -7.58 2.52
C VAL A 83 -12.28 -8.01 1.13
N PHE A 84 -11.18 -7.43 0.63
CA PHE A 84 -10.63 -7.80 -0.68
C PHE A 84 -10.21 -9.27 -0.75
N ILE A 85 -9.44 -9.75 0.24
CA ILE A 85 -9.06 -11.16 0.33
C ILE A 85 -10.31 -12.06 0.40
N GLY A 86 -11.28 -11.70 1.22
CA GLY A 86 -12.52 -12.47 1.38
C GLY A 86 -13.31 -12.58 0.07
N LEU A 87 -13.41 -11.49 -0.69
CA LEU A 87 -14.12 -11.47 -1.99
C LEU A 87 -13.40 -12.29 -3.05
N GLU A 88 -12.07 -12.20 -3.13
CA GLU A 88 -11.28 -12.94 -4.13
C GLU A 88 -11.21 -14.45 -3.83
N VAL A 89 -11.17 -14.85 -2.56
CA VAL A 89 -11.08 -16.26 -2.17
C VAL A 89 -12.43 -16.98 -2.20
N TRP A 90 -13.55 -16.27 -2.02
CA TRP A 90 -14.91 -16.82 -2.05
C TRP A 90 -15.28 -17.71 -3.26
N PRO A 91 -14.91 -17.38 -4.52
CA PRO A 91 -15.28 -18.19 -5.69
C PRO A 91 -14.58 -19.57 -5.77
N GLY A 92 -13.91 -20.03 -4.71
CA GLY A 92 -13.25 -21.34 -4.69
C GLY A 92 -11.89 -21.35 -5.39
N MET A 93 -11.12 -20.27 -5.23
CA MET A 93 -9.83 -20.07 -5.88
C MET A 93 -8.84 -21.20 -5.55
N GLU A 94 -8.11 -21.69 -6.56
CA GLU A 94 -6.98 -22.59 -6.38
C GLU A 94 -5.73 -21.84 -5.89
N ASN A 95 -4.84 -22.49 -5.14
CA ASN A 95 -3.59 -21.87 -4.64
C ASN A 95 -3.78 -20.65 -3.73
N ILE A 96 -4.81 -20.66 -2.86
CA ILE A 96 -5.12 -19.61 -1.87
C ILE A 96 -3.88 -19.16 -1.08
N ILE A 97 -3.01 -20.11 -0.69
CA ILE A 97 -1.80 -19.80 0.09
C ILE A 97 -0.85 -18.88 -0.70
N LEU A 98 -0.67 -19.15 -2.00
CA LEU A 98 0.19 -18.34 -2.87
C LEU A 98 -0.39 -16.93 -3.03
N PHE A 99 -1.71 -16.83 -3.23
CA PHE A 99 -2.42 -15.55 -3.30
C PHE A 99 -2.26 -14.73 -2.01
N ILE A 100 -2.47 -15.34 -0.85
CA ILE A 100 -2.33 -14.66 0.44
C ILE A 100 -0.87 -14.23 0.66
N ALA A 101 0.11 -15.07 0.31
CA ALA A 101 1.52 -14.75 0.43
C ALA A 101 1.91 -13.54 -0.45
N ASP A 102 1.51 -13.54 -1.72
CA ASP A 102 1.70 -12.43 -2.63
C ASP A 102 1.04 -11.14 -2.12
N PHE A 103 -0.20 -11.26 -1.63
CA PHE A 103 -0.91 -10.15 -1.01
C PHE A 103 -0.12 -9.57 0.16
N PHE A 104 0.35 -10.43 1.07
CA PHE A 104 1.11 -10.01 2.24
C PHE A 104 2.43 -9.33 1.86
N ILE A 105 3.16 -9.85 0.86
CA ILE A 105 4.41 -9.26 0.40
C ILE A 105 4.16 -7.87 -0.16
N VAL A 106 3.20 -7.73 -1.08
CA VAL A 106 2.82 -6.42 -1.64
C VAL A 106 2.36 -5.48 -0.53
N PHE A 107 1.57 -5.97 0.42
CA PHE A 107 1.12 -5.21 1.58
C PHE A 107 2.26 -4.69 2.42
N LEU A 108 3.26 -5.53 2.72
CA LEU A 108 4.44 -5.12 3.49
C LEU A 108 5.24 -4.04 2.79
N PHE A 109 5.41 -4.11 1.46
CA PHE A 109 6.08 -3.04 0.72
C PHE A 109 5.36 -1.69 0.84
N TYR A 110 4.04 -1.68 0.68
CA TYR A 110 3.24 -0.47 0.88
C TYR A 110 3.28 0.03 2.33
N LEU A 111 3.23 -0.88 3.31
CA LEU A 111 3.33 -0.54 4.73
C LEU A 111 4.66 0.14 5.06
N VAL A 112 5.77 -0.39 4.55
CA VAL A 112 7.11 0.19 4.74
C VAL A 112 7.16 1.60 4.19
N PHE A 113 6.64 1.83 2.96
CA PHE A 113 6.58 3.16 2.38
C PHE A 113 5.82 4.15 3.27
N ASP A 114 4.68 3.73 3.82
CA ASP A 114 3.89 4.60 4.69
C ASP A 114 4.54 4.89 6.04
N ILE A 115 5.23 3.92 6.64
CA ILE A 115 6.00 4.14 7.87
C ILE A 115 7.07 5.20 7.61
N TYR A 116 7.80 5.11 6.50
CA TYR A 116 8.80 6.13 6.13
C TYR A 116 8.18 7.50 5.88
N ALA A 117 7.05 7.55 5.18
CA ALA A 117 6.30 8.79 4.97
C ALA A 117 5.87 9.42 6.31
N PHE A 118 5.31 8.62 7.20
CA PHE A 118 4.88 9.03 8.53
C PHE A 118 6.05 9.55 9.39
N LEU A 119 7.14 8.78 9.52
CA LEU A 119 8.33 9.19 10.28
C LEU A 119 8.96 10.48 9.73
N SER A 120 8.97 10.66 8.42
CA SER A 120 9.51 11.87 7.80
C SER A 120 8.70 13.13 8.12
N ASN A 121 7.40 12.98 8.37
CA ASN A 121 6.50 14.08 8.76
C ASN A 121 6.54 14.38 10.27
N LEU A 122 6.99 13.45 11.12
CA LEU A 122 7.20 13.69 12.55
C LEU A 122 8.51 14.41 12.86
N ARG A 123 9.55 14.21 12.03
CA ARG A 123 10.89 14.78 12.23
C ARG A 123 10.96 16.32 12.33
N PRO A 124 10.10 17.12 11.66
CA PRO A 124 10.11 18.58 11.80
C PRO A 124 9.51 19.09 13.11
N ILE A 125 8.72 18.28 13.84
CA ILE A 125 7.90 18.73 14.99
C ILE A 125 8.65 18.55 16.33
N SER A 126 9.78 17.84 16.38
CA SER A 126 10.56 17.61 17.62
C SER A 126 11.65 18.67 17.91
N LYS A 127 11.47 19.92 17.45
CA LYS A 127 12.35 21.04 17.81
C LYS A 127 11.64 22.05 18.67
#